data_AF-A0A7Y0TL97-F1
#
_entry.id   AF-A0A7Y0TL97-F1
#
_cell.length_a   1.000
_cell.length_b   1.000
_cell.length_c   1.000
_cell.angle_alpha   90.00
_cell.angle_beta   90.00
_cell.angle_gamma   90.00
#
_symmetry.space_group_name_H-M   'P 1'
#
loop_
_entity.id
_entity.type
_entity.pdbx_description
1 polymer ?
#
loop_
_entity_poly.entity_id
_entity_poly.type
_entity_poly.pdbx_seq_one_letter_code
_entity_poly.pdbx_strand_id
1 'polypeptide(L)'
;MIALNLNVSDPAMLVDRSTAAELLAAIRSLDTWNETALKVANRLISVWSARAIASASDREGISERQRLIHYALKRANSMATLPDEFRYRWQEASDMLEARRLNLAHANPETQLSRLHVDTILRLLFNAANHEMSQSELANRLDVKLTSGRITQLIGPLEGHGLLSKRKRGRDNLLQLTEIGRKIAEQEDRKNGTTDNHYPERAASYLRDFRKSA
;
A
#
# COMPACT_ATOMS: atom_id res chain seq x y z
N MET A 1 12.39 17.16 -21.46
CA MET A 1 12.76 16.70 -20.10
C MET A 1 14.22 17.01 -19.88
N ILE A 2 14.58 17.67 -18.77
CA ILE A 2 15.97 17.92 -18.42
C ILE A 2 16.54 16.60 -17.89
N ALA A 3 17.67 16.14 -18.43
CA ALA A 3 18.31 14.91 -17.97
C ALA A 3 18.82 15.08 -16.53
N LEU A 4 18.64 14.05 -15.69
CA LEU A 4 19.15 14.05 -14.32
C LEU A 4 20.67 14.14 -14.32
N ASN A 5 21.23 15.15 -13.67
CA ASN A 5 22.67 15.30 -13.52
C ASN A 5 23.17 14.50 -12.31
N LEU A 6 24.04 13.50 -12.56
CA LEU A 6 24.67 12.68 -11.51
C LEU A 6 25.95 13.30 -10.94
N ASN A 7 26.41 14.43 -11.48
CA ASN A 7 27.60 15.15 -11.03
C ASN A 7 27.22 16.37 -10.18
N VAL A 8 26.38 16.17 -9.16
CA VAL A 8 26.00 17.21 -8.20
C VAL A 8 26.76 17.05 -6.89
N SER A 9 27.00 18.15 -6.19
CA SER A 9 27.71 18.17 -4.91
C SER A 9 26.87 17.62 -3.75
N ASP A 10 25.55 17.84 -3.78
CA ASP A 10 24.62 17.31 -2.76
C ASP A 10 23.57 16.37 -3.39
N PRO A 11 23.77 15.04 -3.27
CA PRO A 11 22.81 14.04 -3.72
C PRO A 11 21.44 14.11 -3.01
N ALA A 12 21.36 14.67 -1.80
CA ALA A 12 20.12 14.66 -1.02
C ALA A 12 19.02 15.52 -1.68
N MET A 13 19.41 16.58 -2.39
CA MET A 13 18.47 17.44 -3.10
C MET A 13 17.69 16.71 -4.21
N LEU A 14 18.24 15.61 -4.74
CA LEU A 14 17.65 14.86 -5.85
C LEU A 14 16.66 13.79 -5.37
N VAL A 15 16.71 13.39 -4.10
CA VAL A 15 15.91 12.27 -3.55
C VAL A 15 14.41 12.45 -3.76
N ASP A 16 13.90 13.68 -3.61
CA ASP A 16 12.48 14.02 -3.71
C ASP A 16 12.12 14.72 -5.03
N ARG A 17 13.11 15.07 -5.85
CA ARG A 17 12.94 15.85 -7.09
C ARG A 17 13.16 15.04 -8.35
N SER A 18 13.53 13.78 -8.21
CA SER A 18 13.91 12.91 -9.32
C SER A 18 13.17 11.58 -9.24
N THR A 19 13.11 10.90 -10.39
CA THR A 19 12.39 9.65 -10.58
C THR A 19 13.35 8.51 -10.96
N ALA A 20 12.89 7.26 -10.81
CA ALA A 20 13.66 6.10 -11.22
C ALA A 20 13.93 6.09 -12.74
N ALA A 21 12.98 6.57 -13.55
CA ALA A 21 13.13 6.70 -14.99
C ALA A 21 14.24 7.72 -15.37
N GLU A 22 14.29 8.86 -14.68
CA GLU A 22 15.33 9.87 -14.90
C GLU A 22 16.72 9.35 -14.49
N LEU A 23 16.82 8.61 -13.37
CA LEU A 23 18.08 7.96 -12.98
C LEU A 23 18.49 6.89 -13.99
N LEU A 24 17.55 6.07 -14.47
CA LEU A 24 17.83 5.09 -15.52
C LEU A 24 18.36 5.76 -16.79
N ALA A 25 17.75 6.87 -17.21
CA ALA A 25 18.18 7.65 -18.37
C ALA A 25 19.58 8.25 -18.16
N ALA A 26 19.87 8.78 -16.97
CA ALA A 26 21.18 9.32 -16.65
C ALA A 26 22.27 8.25 -16.62
N ILE A 27 21.99 7.08 -16.02
CA ILE A 27 22.90 5.92 -16.07
C ILE A 27 23.10 5.47 -17.52
N ARG A 28 22.04 5.55 -18.35
CA ARG A 28 22.11 5.20 -19.78
C ARG A 28 23.09 6.06 -20.57
N SER A 29 23.22 7.33 -20.20
CA SER A 29 24.12 8.30 -20.84
C SER A 29 25.53 8.36 -20.26
N LEU A 30 25.86 7.57 -19.23
CA LEU A 30 27.21 7.57 -18.65
C LEU A 30 28.20 6.77 -19.52
N ASP A 31 29.29 7.42 -19.92
CA ASP A 31 30.41 6.71 -20.57
C ASP A 31 31.19 5.85 -19.57
N THR A 32 31.43 6.35 -18.36
CA THR A 32 32.10 5.64 -17.27
C THR A 32 31.54 6.07 -15.91
N TRP A 33 31.77 5.23 -14.90
CA TRP A 33 31.46 5.59 -13.52
C TRP A 33 32.57 6.47 -12.93
N ASN A 34 32.21 7.69 -12.52
CA ASN A 34 33.04 8.52 -11.67
C ASN A 34 32.52 8.52 -10.22
N GLU A 35 33.33 8.97 -9.28
CA GLU A 35 33.01 8.93 -7.85
C GLU A 35 31.73 9.71 -7.50
N THR A 36 31.52 10.88 -8.12
CA THR A 36 30.34 11.71 -7.88
C THR A 36 29.07 11.01 -8.36
N ALA A 37 29.10 10.46 -9.57
CA ALA A 37 27.99 9.72 -10.14
C ALA A 37 27.63 8.47 -9.33
N LEU A 38 28.65 7.75 -8.83
CA LEU A 38 28.47 6.61 -7.93
C LEU A 38 27.79 7.03 -6.63
N LYS A 39 28.28 8.09 -5.98
CA LYS A 39 27.70 8.62 -4.73
C LYS A 39 26.25 9.05 -4.92
N VAL A 40 25.94 9.75 -6.02
CA VAL A 40 24.57 10.19 -6.33
C VAL A 40 23.66 9.00 -6.57
N ALA A 41 24.02 8.10 -7.49
CA ALA A 41 23.23 6.91 -7.79
C ALA A 41 23.01 6.05 -6.54
N ASN A 42 24.06 5.84 -5.75
CA ASN A 42 23.97 5.09 -4.51
C ASN A 42 23.02 5.72 -3.50
N ARG A 43 23.08 7.05 -3.30
CA ARG A 43 22.17 7.74 -2.39
C ARG A 43 20.72 7.58 -2.83
N LEU A 44 20.45 7.79 -4.13
CA LEU A 44 19.12 7.65 -4.69
C LEU A 44 18.60 6.23 -4.49
N ILE A 45 19.33 5.21 -4.98
CA ILE A 45 18.97 3.79 -4.84
C ILE A 45 18.72 3.42 -3.38
N SER A 46 19.59 3.84 -2.45
CA SER A 46 19.46 3.48 -1.03
C SER A 46 18.18 4.05 -0.41
N VAL A 47 17.96 5.36 -0.55
CA VAL A 47 16.78 6.01 0.07
C VAL A 47 15.49 5.52 -0.56
N TRP A 48 15.49 5.35 -1.87
CA TRP A 48 14.35 4.87 -2.64
C TRP A 48 13.99 3.42 -2.32
N SER A 49 14.98 2.54 -2.19
CA SER A 49 14.76 1.14 -1.80
C SER A 49 14.22 1.07 -0.37
N ALA A 50 14.80 1.82 0.57
CA ALA A 50 14.30 1.88 1.94
C ALA A 50 12.84 2.36 2.03
N ARG A 51 12.48 3.40 1.26
CA ARG A 51 11.09 3.89 1.18
C ARG A 51 10.13 2.85 0.61
N ALA A 52 10.53 2.13 -0.44
CA ALA A 52 9.71 1.08 -1.03
C ALA A 52 9.54 -0.13 -0.09
N ILE A 53 10.60 -0.52 0.62
CA ILE A 53 10.54 -1.59 1.63
C ILE A 53 9.58 -1.22 2.77
N ALA A 54 9.64 0.02 3.25
CA ALA A 54 8.76 0.52 4.29
C ALA A 54 7.30 0.72 3.82
N SER A 55 7.07 0.82 2.51
CA SER A 55 5.73 1.01 1.96
C SER A 55 4.89 -0.27 2.08
N ALA A 56 3.63 -0.12 2.48
CA ALA A 56 2.74 -1.23 2.78
C ALA A 56 2.24 -1.98 1.53
N SER A 57 2.16 -1.32 0.37
CA SER A 57 1.51 -1.90 -0.83
C SER A 57 2.14 -1.49 -2.17
N ASP A 58 3.33 -0.90 -2.18
CA ASP A 58 3.97 -0.35 -3.40
C ASP A 58 4.66 -1.43 -4.25
N ARG A 59 3.88 -2.37 -4.81
CA ARG A 59 4.41 -3.45 -5.66
C ARG A 59 5.02 -2.92 -6.95
N GLU A 60 4.43 -1.88 -7.52
CA GLU A 60 4.90 -1.27 -8.77
C GLU A 60 6.21 -0.52 -8.56
N GLY A 61 6.31 0.30 -7.52
CA GLY A 61 7.54 1.00 -7.16
C GLY A 61 8.66 0.05 -6.75
N ILE A 62 8.36 -1.09 -6.11
CA ILE A 62 9.34 -2.16 -5.88
C ILE A 62 9.88 -2.68 -7.21
N SER A 63 8.98 -3.04 -8.14
CA SER A 63 9.35 -3.60 -9.44
C SER A 63 10.14 -2.62 -10.31
N GLU A 64 9.77 -1.34 -10.31
CA GLU A 64 10.47 -0.28 -11.03
C GLU A 64 11.91 -0.12 -10.52
N ARG A 65 12.09 -0.07 -9.20
CA ARG A 65 13.41 0.07 -8.57
C ARG A 65 14.28 -1.16 -8.81
N GLN A 66 13.73 -2.37 -8.74
CA GLN A 66 14.47 -3.59 -9.08
C GLN A 66 14.93 -3.58 -10.54
N ARG A 67 14.10 -3.13 -11.50
CA ARG A 67 14.51 -3.00 -12.91
C ARG A 67 15.68 -2.03 -13.08
N LEU A 68 15.62 -0.87 -12.41
CA LEU A 68 16.69 0.12 -12.39
C LEU A 68 17.99 -0.48 -11.83
N ILE A 69 17.93 -1.12 -10.66
CA ILE A 69 19.09 -1.71 -9.97
C ILE A 69 19.69 -2.82 -10.83
N HIS A 70 18.88 -3.74 -11.35
CA HIS A 70 19.34 -4.78 -12.25
C HIS A 70 19.99 -4.22 -13.52
N TYR A 71 19.44 -3.13 -14.08
CA TYR A 71 20.07 -2.47 -15.22
C TYR A 71 21.45 -1.91 -14.85
N ALA A 72 21.56 -1.20 -13.72
CA ALA A 72 22.81 -0.62 -13.24
C ALA A 72 23.88 -1.71 -12.97
N LEU A 73 23.49 -2.81 -12.34
CA LEU A 73 24.34 -3.98 -12.07
C LEU A 73 24.77 -4.72 -13.35
N LYS A 74 23.88 -4.85 -14.35
CA LYS A 74 24.20 -5.51 -15.62
C LYS A 74 25.10 -4.63 -16.51
N ARG A 75 24.86 -3.32 -16.55
CA ARG A 75 25.70 -2.36 -17.29
C ARG A 75 27.12 -2.30 -16.72
N ALA A 76 27.29 -2.49 -15.41
CA ALA A 76 28.59 -2.57 -14.77
C ALA A 76 29.50 -3.70 -15.30
N ASN A 77 28.95 -4.71 -15.97
CA ASN A 77 29.73 -5.77 -16.58
C ASN A 77 30.23 -5.41 -17.99
N SER A 78 29.74 -4.31 -18.59
CA SER A 78 30.06 -3.91 -19.97
C SER A 78 30.80 -2.56 -20.10
N MET A 79 30.75 -1.67 -19.11
CA MET A 79 31.55 -0.44 -19.08
C MET A 79 32.18 -0.25 -17.71
N ALA A 80 33.49 0.03 -17.66
CA ALA A 80 34.33 0.38 -16.50
C ALA A 80 33.75 -0.09 -15.15
N THR A 81 34.21 -1.26 -14.71
CA THR A 81 33.70 -2.04 -13.57
C THR A 81 33.23 -1.19 -12.41
N LEU A 82 31.91 -1.19 -12.16
CA LEU A 82 31.32 -0.70 -10.91
C LEU A 82 32.12 -1.27 -9.74
N PRO A 83 32.67 -0.45 -8.84
CA PRO A 83 33.45 -0.95 -7.72
C PRO A 83 32.63 -1.91 -6.87
N ASP A 84 33.27 -2.95 -6.35
CA ASP A 84 32.60 -4.05 -5.67
C ASP A 84 31.74 -3.59 -4.48
N GLU A 85 32.20 -2.58 -3.74
CA GLU A 85 31.43 -1.97 -2.64
C GLU A 85 30.03 -1.50 -3.10
N PHE A 86 29.93 -0.82 -4.25
CA PHE A 86 28.65 -0.36 -4.78
C PHE A 86 27.85 -1.52 -5.39
N ARG A 87 28.53 -2.49 -6.00
CA ARG A 87 27.89 -3.71 -6.53
C ARG A 87 27.19 -4.49 -5.41
N TYR A 88 27.87 -4.77 -4.31
CA TYR A 88 27.30 -5.49 -3.17
C TYR A 88 26.12 -4.72 -2.56
N ARG A 89 26.28 -3.42 -2.30
CA ARG A 89 25.19 -2.59 -1.74
C ARG A 89 23.95 -2.56 -2.62
N TRP A 90 24.12 -2.49 -3.93
CA TRP A 90 22.98 -2.46 -4.86
C TRP A 90 22.35 -3.84 -5.01
N GLN A 91 23.15 -4.92 -4.94
CA GLN A 91 22.62 -6.28 -4.89
C GLN A 91 21.79 -6.50 -3.62
N GLU A 92 22.31 -6.11 -2.45
CA GLU A 92 21.60 -6.17 -1.17
C GLU A 92 20.28 -5.39 -1.23
N ALA A 93 20.29 -4.18 -1.79
CA ALA A 93 19.07 -3.39 -1.98
C ALA A 93 18.05 -4.12 -2.88
N SER A 94 18.50 -4.78 -3.95
CA SER A 94 17.64 -5.58 -4.83
C SER A 94 17.04 -6.79 -4.10
N ASP A 95 17.85 -7.48 -3.30
CA ASP A 95 17.44 -8.67 -2.56
C ASP A 95 16.42 -8.32 -1.46
N MET A 96 16.61 -7.19 -0.77
CA MET A 96 15.63 -6.69 0.21
C MET A 96 14.31 -6.30 -0.45
N LEU A 97 14.36 -5.67 -1.63
CA LEU A 97 13.16 -5.37 -2.43
C LEU A 97 12.45 -6.66 -2.87
N GLU A 98 13.20 -7.69 -3.24
CA GLU A 98 12.64 -9.00 -3.61
C GLU A 98 11.97 -9.69 -2.43
N ALA A 99 12.63 -9.72 -1.26
CA ALA A 99 12.03 -10.22 -0.03
C ALA A 99 10.74 -9.48 0.31
N ARG A 100 10.70 -8.15 0.14
CA ARG A 100 9.48 -7.37 0.33
C ARG A 100 8.40 -7.75 -0.69
N ARG A 101 8.75 -7.90 -1.97
CA ARG A 101 7.84 -8.32 -3.03
C ARG A 101 7.18 -9.67 -2.71
N LEU A 102 7.97 -10.64 -2.25
CA LEU A 102 7.49 -11.97 -1.85
C LEU A 102 6.56 -11.89 -0.64
N ASN A 103 6.91 -11.09 0.37
CA ASN A 103 6.03 -10.85 1.54
C ASN A 103 4.67 -10.27 1.12
N LEU A 104 4.66 -9.33 0.17
CA LEU A 104 3.42 -8.78 -0.36
C LEU A 104 2.64 -9.80 -1.20
N ALA A 105 3.33 -10.68 -1.94
CA ALA A 105 2.70 -11.71 -2.76
C ALA A 105 2.04 -12.81 -1.91
N HIS A 106 2.62 -13.16 -0.77
CA HIS A 106 2.10 -14.17 0.15
C HIS A 106 1.18 -13.61 1.25
N ALA A 107 0.93 -12.30 1.27
CA ALA A 107 0.00 -11.71 2.22
C ALA A 107 -1.42 -12.23 1.92
N ASN A 108 -1.97 -13.06 2.81
CA ASN A 108 -3.33 -13.59 2.68
C ASN A 108 -4.34 -12.62 3.32
N PRO A 109 -5.17 -11.91 2.53
CA PRO A 109 -6.15 -10.96 3.04
C PRO A 109 -7.17 -11.59 3.99
N GLU A 110 -7.50 -12.87 3.80
CA GLU A 110 -8.51 -13.59 4.57
C GLU A 110 -8.13 -13.70 6.05
N THR A 111 -6.83 -13.74 6.36
CA THR A 111 -6.32 -13.80 7.75
C THR A 111 -6.67 -12.57 8.58
N GLN A 112 -7.05 -11.47 7.93
CA GLN A 112 -7.41 -10.23 8.61
C GLN A 112 -8.91 -10.12 8.87
N LEU A 113 -9.76 -10.86 8.15
CA LEU A 113 -11.21 -10.67 8.15
C LEU A 113 -11.87 -11.05 9.48
N SER A 114 -11.27 -11.97 10.23
CA SER A 114 -11.74 -12.38 11.56
C SER A 114 -11.38 -11.40 12.68
N ARG A 115 -10.59 -10.36 12.40
CA ARG A 115 -10.15 -9.40 13.42
C ARG A 115 -11.27 -8.43 13.77
N LEU A 116 -11.31 -8.06 15.06
CA LEU A 116 -12.25 -7.09 15.59
C LEU A 116 -12.21 -5.78 14.77
N HIS A 117 -13.38 -5.25 14.45
CA HIS A 117 -13.62 -4.03 13.66
C HIS A 117 -13.26 -4.10 12.16
N VAL A 118 -12.61 -5.16 11.66
CA VAL A 118 -12.20 -5.21 10.25
C VAL A 118 -13.39 -5.24 9.30
N ASP A 119 -14.39 -6.09 9.56
CA ASP A 119 -15.64 -6.10 8.80
C ASP A 119 -16.31 -4.71 8.78
N THR A 120 -16.44 -4.07 9.93
CA THR A 120 -17.01 -2.71 10.05
C THR A 120 -16.20 -1.68 9.25
N ILE A 121 -14.86 -1.74 9.31
CA ILE A 121 -13.97 -0.86 8.54
C ILE A 121 -14.20 -1.05 7.03
N LEU A 122 -14.23 -2.30 6.56
CA LEU A 122 -14.41 -2.61 5.15
C LEU A 122 -15.78 -2.10 4.66
N ARG A 123 -16.85 -2.31 5.44
CA ARG A 123 -18.20 -1.79 5.10
C ARG A 123 -18.25 -0.27 5.09
N LEU A 124 -17.66 0.39 6.08
CA LEU A 124 -17.62 1.86 6.14
C LEU A 124 -16.88 2.46 4.94
N LEU A 125 -15.76 1.84 4.52
CA LEU A 125 -15.01 2.28 3.34
C LEU A 125 -15.73 1.93 2.02
N PHE A 126 -16.39 0.77 1.95
CA PHE A 126 -17.18 0.36 0.78
C PHE A 126 -18.35 1.33 0.52
N ASN A 127 -19.01 1.76 1.60
CA ASN A 127 -20.15 2.68 1.56
C ASN A 127 -19.76 4.17 1.63
N ALA A 128 -18.46 4.49 1.60
CA ALA A 128 -18.00 5.87 1.66
C ALA A 128 -18.35 6.63 0.38
N ALA A 129 -18.78 7.90 0.50
CA ALA A 129 -18.96 8.76 -0.66
C ALA A 129 -17.62 8.87 -1.43
N ASN A 130 -17.66 8.61 -2.75
CA ASN A 130 -16.49 8.53 -3.62
C ASN A 130 -15.51 7.37 -3.34
N HIS A 131 -15.89 6.36 -2.55
CA HIS A 131 -15.03 5.23 -2.15
C HIS A 131 -13.73 5.66 -1.43
N GLU A 132 -13.75 6.81 -0.77
CA GLU A 132 -12.62 7.35 -0.01
C GLU A 132 -13.12 7.88 1.34
N MET A 133 -12.36 7.65 2.42
CA MET A 133 -12.68 8.14 3.76
C MET A 133 -11.41 8.60 4.47
N SER A 134 -11.47 9.67 5.25
CA SER A 134 -10.31 10.06 6.08
C SER A 134 -10.16 9.12 7.28
N GLN A 135 -8.94 8.94 7.76
CA GLN A 135 -8.69 8.10 8.95
C GLN A 135 -9.38 8.70 10.19
N SER A 136 -9.48 10.04 10.28
CA SER A 136 -10.24 10.70 11.34
C SER A 136 -11.75 10.46 11.23
N GLU A 137 -12.31 10.46 10.02
CA GLU A 137 -13.73 10.14 9.81
C GLU A 137 -14.03 8.68 10.15
N LEU A 138 -13.16 7.76 9.71
CA LEU A 138 -13.25 6.34 10.07
C LEU A 138 -13.21 6.15 11.60
N ALA A 139 -12.34 6.89 12.28
CA ALA A 139 -12.26 6.90 13.75
C ALA A 139 -13.59 7.29 14.40
N ASN A 140 -14.21 8.36 13.91
CA ASN A 140 -15.47 8.86 14.45
C ASN A 140 -16.62 7.87 14.21
N ARG A 141 -16.64 7.18 13.07
CA ARG A 141 -17.71 6.23 12.70
C ARG A 141 -17.60 4.86 13.34
N LEU A 142 -16.40 4.43 13.75
CA LEU A 142 -16.21 3.15 14.42
C LEU A 142 -16.74 3.11 15.86
N ASP A 143 -17.22 4.25 16.39
CA ASP A 143 -17.89 4.45 17.69
C ASP A 143 -17.40 3.53 18.83
N VAL A 144 -16.08 3.47 19.01
CA VAL A 144 -15.44 2.82 20.14
C VAL A 144 -14.25 3.68 20.53
N LYS A 145 -13.97 3.76 21.84
CA LYS A 145 -12.84 4.42 22.53
C LYS A 145 -11.45 4.01 21.99
N LEU A 146 -11.22 4.10 20.68
CA LEU A 146 -10.00 3.76 19.98
C LEU A 146 -9.21 5.05 19.82
N THR A 147 -8.09 5.14 20.52
CA THR A 147 -7.16 6.26 20.33
C THR A 147 -6.65 6.27 18.88
N SER A 148 -6.21 7.43 18.39
CA SER A 148 -5.61 7.57 17.04
C SER A 148 -4.50 6.54 16.77
N GLY A 149 -3.73 6.18 17.81
CA GLY A 149 -2.72 5.13 17.74
C GLY A 149 -3.29 3.74 17.46
N ARG A 150 -4.43 3.39 18.06
CA ARG A 150 -5.06 2.08 17.89
C ARG A 150 -5.68 1.90 16.51
N ILE A 151 -6.19 2.99 15.92
CA ILE A 151 -6.67 2.97 14.52
C ILE A 151 -5.49 2.77 13.57
N THR A 152 -4.38 3.47 13.80
CA THR A 152 -3.18 3.28 12.99
C THR A 152 -2.68 1.82 13.04
N GLN A 153 -2.76 1.19 14.21
CA GLN A 153 -2.45 -0.24 14.40
C GLN A 153 -3.44 -1.19 13.71
N LEU A 154 -4.70 -0.79 13.52
CA LEU A 154 -5.69 -1.56 12.76
C LEU A 154 -5.49 -1.41 11.26
N ILE A 155 -5.20 -0.20 10.78
CA ILE A 155 -5.02 0.11 9.36
C ILE A 155 -3.75 -0.51 8.79
N GLY A 156 -2.64 -0.50 9.52
CA GLY A 156 -1.35 -1.01 9.03
C GLY A 156 -1.40 -2.46 8.51
N PRO A 157 -1.96 -3.42 9.27
CA PRO A 157 -2.15 -4.78 8.79
C PRO A 157 -3.08 -4.91 7.59
N LEU A 158 -4.19 -4.14 7.54
CA LEU A 158 -5.11 -4.16 6.40
C LEU A 158 -4.44 -3.63 5.13
N GLU A 159 -3.63 -2.59 5.26
CA GLU A 159 -2.80 -2.05 4.19
C GLU A 159 -1.75 -3.07 3.73
N GLY A 160 -1.05 -3.71 4.67
CA GLY A 160 -0.02 -4.71 4.39
C GLY A 160 -0.52 -5.99 3.74
N HIS A 161 -1.80 -6.33 3.93
CA HIS A 161 -2.48 -7.44 3.25
C HIS A 161 -3.25 -6.99 2.01
N GLY A 162 -3.09 -5.72 1.60
CA GLY A 162 -3.67 -5.20 0.37
C GLY A 162 -5.19 -5.10 0.39
N LEU A 163 -5.82 -4.99 1.55
CA LEU A 163 -7.27 -4.74 1.67
C LEU A 163 -7.63 -3.27 1.45
N LEU A 164 -6.74 -2.36 1.87
CA LEU A 164 -6.90 -0.93 1.66
C LEU A 164 -5.57 -0.28 1.26
N SER A 165 -5.64 0.93 0.73
CA SER A 165 -4.52 1.81 0.49
C SER A 165 -4.65 3.07 1.37
N LYS A 166 -3.50 3.67 1.69
CA LYS A 166 -3.41 4.88 2.50
C LYS A 166 -2.60 5.94 1.77
N ARG A 167 -3.16 7.13 1.58
CA ARG A 167 -2.44 8.29 1.02
C ARG A 167 -2.47 9.46 1.99
N LYS A 168 -1.35 10.15 2.15
CA LYS A 168 -1.29 11.35 3.00
C LYS A 168 -2.05 12.50 2.34
N ARG A 169 -2.95 13.16 3.08
CA ARG A 169 -3.69 14.36 2.66
C ARG A 169 -3.66 15.40 3.78
N GLY A 170 -2.71 16.33 3.68
CA GLY A 170 -2.49 17.34 4.73
C GLY A 170 -1.95 16.69 6.01
N ARG A 171 -2.69 16.86 7.12
CA ARG A 171 -2.36 16.27 8.44
C ARG A 171 -3.04 14.93 8.69
N ASP A 172 -3.87 14.46 7.76
CA ASP A 172 -4.60 13.20 7.88
C ASP A 172 -4.22 12.23 6.76
N ASN A 173 -4.63 10.99 6.90
CA ASN A 173 -4.54 9.97 5.86
C ASN A 173 -5.92 9.76 5.25
N LEU A 174 -5.94 9.66 3.93
CA LEU A 174 -7.11 9.20 3.20
C LEU A 174 -6.98 7.71 2.91
N LEU A 175 -8.04 6.98 3.17
CA LEU A 175 -8.15 5.54 3.08
C LEU A 175 -9.10 5.17 1.93
N GLN A 176 -8.76 4.12 1.20
CA GLN A 176 -9.57 3.60 0.10
C GLN A 176 -9.41 2.08 0.04
N LEU A 177 -10.49 1.35 -0.28
CA LEU A 177 -10.39 -0.08 -0.56
C LEU A 177 -9.60 -0.32 -1.85
N THR A 178 -8.70 -1.29 -1.83
CA THR A 178 -8.12 -1.84 -3.06
C THR A 178 -9.18 -2.64 -3.84
N GLU A 179 -8.83 -3.13 -5.02
CA GLU A 179 -9.70 -4.07 -5.75
C GLU A 179 -9.98 -5.34 -4.95
N ILE A 180 -8.99 -5.87 -4.23
CA ILE A 180 -9.13 -7.06 -3.37
C ILE A 180 -10.08 -6.74 -2.21
N GLY A 181 -9.85 -5.63 -1.51
CA GLY A 181 -10.71 -5.22 -0.40
C GLY A 181 -12.14 -4.95 -0.82
N ARG A 182 -12.36 -4.40 -2.02
CA ARG A 182 -13.69 -4.17 -2.58
C ARG A 182 -14.43 -5.46 -2.86
N LYS A 183 -13.79 -6.44 -3.51
CA LYS A 183 -14.40 -7.76 -3.79
C LYS A 183 -14.79 -8.46 -2.48
N ILE A 184 -13.95 -8.39 -1.47
CA ILE A 184 -14.24 -8.97 -0.15
C ILE A 184 -15.39 -8.22 0.53
N ALA A 185 -15.36 -6.89 0.57
CA ALA A 185 -16.42 -6.09 1.18
C ALA A 185 -17.77 -6.33 0.50
N GLU A 186 -17.79 -6.44 -0.83
CA GLU A 186 -18.99 -6.75 -1.61
C GLU A 186 -19.52 -8.17 -1.31
N GLN A 187 -18.64 -9.16 -1.18
CA GLN A 187 -19.05 -10.53 -0.81
C GLN A 187 -19.65 -10.57 0.59
N GLU A 188 -19.05 -9.87 1.55
CA GLU A 188 -19.57 -9.79 2.91
C GLU A 188 -20.89 -9.02 2.95
N ASP A 189 -21.03 -7.91 2.23
CA ASP A 189 -22.29 -7.15 2.16
C ASP A 189 -23.43 -8.00 1.57
N ARG A 190 -23.16 -8.77 0.51
CA ARG A 190 -24.13 -9.72 -0.08
C ARG A 190 -24.55 -10.83 0.89
N LYS A 191 -23.62 -11.39 1.68
CA LYS A 191 -23.91 -12.41 2.70
C LYS A 191 -24.80 -11.85 3.81
N ASN A 192 -24.53 -10.60 4.24
CA ASN A 192 -25.31 -9.97 5.31
C ASN A 192 -26.68 -9.49 4.82
N GLY A 193 -26.80 -9.05 3.57
CA GLY A 193 -28.08 -8.68 2.94
C GLY A 193 -29.01 -9.87 2.64
N THR A 194 -28.49 -11.11 2.61
CA THR A 194 -29.32 -12.32 2.47
C THR A 194 -29.89 -12.82 3.81
N THR A 195 -29.33 -12.38 4.94
CA THR A 195 -29.81 -12.76 6.29
C THR A 195 -30.94 -11.90 6.85
N ASP A 196 -31.33 -10.80 6.18
CA ASP A 196 -32.38 -9.87 6.67
C ASP A 196 -33.81 -10.16 6.17
N ASN A 197 -34.05 -11.30 5.50
CA ASN A 197 -35.37 -11.65 4.93
C ASN A 197 -35.94 -13.00 5.44
N HIS A 198 -35.94 -13.21 6.75
CA HIS A 198 -36.77 -14.26 7.36
C HIS A 198 -37.34 -13.85 8.72
N TYR A 199 -38.14 -12.78 8.75
CA TYR A 199 -39.26 -12.72 9.69
C TYR A 199 -40.47 -13.38 9.02
N PRO A 200 -40.93 -14.57 9.48
CA PRO A 200 -42.24 -15.04 9.07
C PRO A 200 -43.29 -14.14 9.73
N GLU A 201 -43.88 -13.23 8.95
CA GLU A 201 -45.23 -12.73 9.21
C GLU A 201 -46.18 -13.92 9.29
N ARG A 202 -46.44 -14.45 10.49
CA ARG A 202 -47.60 -15.32 10.82
C ARG A 202 -47.63 -15.66 12.31
N ALA A 203 -48.06 -14.73 13.16
CA ALA A 203 -48.68 -15.04 14.45
C ALA A 203 -49.38 -13.81 15.09
N ALA A 204 -50.31 -13.17 14.38
CA ALA A 204 -51.18 -12.15 15.01
C ALA A 204 -52.62 -12.15 14.47
N SER A 205 -53.10 -13.28 13.93
CA SER A 205 -54.46 -13.39 13.37
C SER A 205 -55.33 -14.46 14.06
N TYR A 206 -55.24 -14.60 15.39
CA TYR A 206 -56.12 -15.52 16.15
C TYR A 206 -56.72 -14.92 17.43
N LEU A 207 -56.73 -13.59 17.60
CA LEU A 207 -57.40 -12.95 18.75
C LEU A 207 -58.43 -11.89 18.36
N ARG A 208 -59.26 -12.19 17.36
CA ARG A 208 -60.56 -11.53 17.17
C ARG A 208 -61.57 -12.55 16.67
N ASP A 209 -62.24 -13.19 17.63
CA ASP A 209 -63.68 -13.49 17.58
C ASP A 209 -64.01 -14.45 18.72
N PHE A 210 -64.27 -13.92 19.91
CA PHE A 210 -65.20 -14.53 20.88
C PHE A 210 -65.57 -13.48 21.93
N ARG A 211 -66.52 -12.61 21.59
CA ARG A 211 -67.49 -12.06 22.55
C ARG A 211 -68.67 -11.44 21.81
N LYS A 212 -69.71 -12.25 21.64
CA LYS A 212 -71.10 -11.79 21.61
C LYS A 212 -71.90 -12.61 22.63
N SER A 213 -72.57 -11.86 23.50
CA SER A 213 -73.89 -12.13 24.09
C SER A 213 -74.08 -13.35 25.02
N ALA A 214 -74.12 -13.06 26.32
CA ALA A 214 -75.22 -13.41 27.22
C ALA A 214 -75.15 -12.48 28.45
#